data_AF-A0A8S9IQK8-F1
#
_entry.id   AF-A0A8S9IQK8-F1
#
_cell.length_a   1.000
_cell.length_b   1.000
_cell.length_c   1.000
_cell.angle_alpha   90.00
_cell.angle_beta   90.00
_cell.angle_gamma   90.00
#
_symmetry.space_group_name_H-M   'P 1'
#
loop_
_entity.id
_entity.type
_entity.pdbx_description
1 polymer ?
#
loop_
_entity_poly.entity_id
_entity_poly.type
_entity_poly.pdbx_seq_one_letter_code
_entity_poly.pdbx_strand_id
1 'polypeptide(L)'
;MDLSISALISKIEAIQGELVEIQSYIARRPEASAPIDRRNNISTDIRRHTSVDEATNRGRLVLKVKSDMSDTHHNGEEISADTYATLRRHQFNLESLGDRLQRMENTTATMKEKCTEGMKQ
;
A
#
# COMPACT_ATOMS: atom_id res chain seq x y z
N MET A 1 19.35 9.99 27.47
CA MET A 1 19.77 9.79 26.06
C MET A 1 19.82 11.18 25.46
N ASP A 2 21.00 11.67 25.08
CA ASP A 2 21.14 13.02 24.55
C ASP A 2 20.84 12.98 23.05
N LEU A 3 19.84 13.74 22.59
CA LEU A 3 19.30 13.64 21.25
C LEU A 3 19.92 14.76 20.40
N SER A 4 21.03 14.47 19.72
CA SER A 4 21.66 15.44 18.82
C SER A 4 20.83 15.66 17.55
N ILE A 5 20.97 16.84 16.93
CA ILE A 5 20.31 17.15 15.65
C ILE A 5 20.72 16.14 14.57
N SER A 6 22.01 15.77 14.52
CA SER A 6 22.49 14.76 13.59
C SER A 6 21.85 13.39 13.83
N ALA A 7 21.62 12.99 15.09
CA ALA A 7 20.89 11.75 15.41
C ALA A 7 19.41 11.80 14.99
N LEU A 8 18.78 12.98 15.03
CA LEU A 8 17.43 13.17 14.51
C LEU A 8 17.39 13.06 12.98
N ILE A 9 18.35 13.67 12.29
CA ILE A 9 18.48 13.60 10.83
C ILE A 9 18.64 12.14 10.39
N SER A 10 19.56 11.38 11.00
CA SER A 10 19.75 9.96 10.66
C SER A 10 18.49 9.11 10.85
N LYS A 11 17.67 9.41 11.86
CA LYS A 11 16.37 8.72 12.04
C LYS A 11 15.36 9.08 10.95
N ILE A 12 15.33 10.33 10.51
CA ILE A 12 14.47 10.76 9.39
C ILE A 12 14.88 10.03 8.10
N GLU A 13 16.19 9.95 7.82
CA GLU A 13 16.72 9.24 6.65
C GLU A 13 16.35 7.74 6.67
N ALA A 14 16.46 7.09 7.83
CA ALA A 14 16.07 5.69 7.98
C ALA A 14 14.57 5.48 7.68
N ILE A 15 13.70 6.31 8.27
CA ILE A 15 12.25 6.23 8.03
C ILE A 15 11.91 6.52 6.56
N GLN A 16 12.59 7.48 5.92
CA GLN A 16 12.40 7.76 4.49
C GLN A 16 12.78 6.55 3.62
N GLY A 17 13.85 5.83 3.97
CA GLY A 17 14.23 4.58 3.30
C GLY A 17 13.12 3.53 3.36
N GLU A 18 12.60 3.27 4.56
CA GLU A 18 11.48 2.32 4.76
C GLU A 18 10.23 2.73 3.97
N LEU A 19 9.90 4.03 3.93
CA LEU A 19 8.76 4.54 3.14
C LEU A 19 8.94 4.31 1.64
N VAL A 20 10.17 4.45 1.12
CA VAL A 20 10.48 4.17 -0.29
C VAL A 20 10.33 2.68 -0.61
N GLU A 21 10.77 1.81 0.30
CA GLU A 21 10.59 0.36 0.15
C GLU A 21 9.11 -0.04 0.13
N ILE A 22 8.30 0.53 1.02
CA ILE A 22 6.85 0.34 1.02
C ILE A 22 6.25 0.79 -0.32
N GLN A 23 6.62 1.97 -0.82
CA GLN A 23 6.14 2.45 -2.12
C GLN A 23 6.57 1.54 -3.28
N SER A 24 7.80 1.02 -3.24
CA SER A 24 8.28 0.07 -4.24
C SER A 24 7.48 -1.23 -4.21
N TYR A 25 7.18 -1.76 -3.02
CA TYR A 25 6.35 -2.94 -2.85
C TYR A 25 4.94 -2.73 -3.41
N ILE A 26 4.33 -1.57 -3.15
CA ILE A 26 3.02 -1.20 -3.70
C ILE A 26 3.07 -1.11 -5.24
N ALA A 27 4.09 -0.48 -5.80
CA ALA A 27 4.23 -0.32 -7.25
C ALA A 27 4.54 -1.64 -7.99
N ARG A 28 5.21 -2.58 -7.32
CA ARG A 28 5.56 -3.90 -7.87
C ARG A 28 4.45 -4.93 -7.74
N ARG A 29 3.38 -4.63 -6.98
CA ARG A 29 2.25 -5.55 -6.80
C ARG A 29 1.66 -5.84 -8.19
N PRO A 30 1.76 -7.07 -8.72
CA PRO A 30 1.12 -7.41 -9.98
C PRO A 30 -0.38 -7.25 -9.80
N GLU A 31 -1.07 -6.79 -10.83
CA GLU A 31 -2.53 -6.68 -10.95
C GLU A 31 -3.21 -8.08 -10.89
N ALA A 32 -2.91 -8.91 -9.90
CA ALA A 32 -3.79 -10.03 -9.53
C ALA A 32 -5.15 -9.51 -9.01
N SER A 33 -5.21 -8.22 -8.68
CA SER A 33 -6.41 -7.42 -8.47
C SER A 33 -6.77 -6.60 -9.72
N ALA A 34 -6.61 -7.14 -10.93
CA ALA A 34 -7.41 -6.65 -12.04
C ALA A 34 -8.85 -6.57 -11.50
N PRO A 35 -9.57 -5.43 -11.61
CA PRO A 35 -10.99 -5.47 -11.35
C PRO A 35 -11.46 -6.56 -12.30
N ILE A 36 -11.97 -7.68 -11.76
CA ILE A 36 -12.63 -8.68 -12.58
C ILE A 36 -13.56 -7.84 -13.41
N ASP A 37 -13.23 -7.74 -14.71
CA ASP A 37 -13.96 -6.95 -15.67
C ASP A 37 -15.32 -7.63 -15.68
N ARG A 38 -16.18 -7.17 -14.78
CA ARG A 38 -17.55 -7.62 -14.60
C ARG A 38 -18.33 -6.99 -15.73
N ARG A 39 -17.78 -7.06 -16.96
CA ARG A 39 -18.53 -7.43 -18.15
C ARG A 39 -19.23 -8.72 -17.81
N ASN A 40 -20.38 -8.52 -17.17
CA ASN A 40 -21.57 -9.33 -17.21
C ASN A 40 -21.54 -10.22 -18.45
N ASN A 41 -20.94 -11.40 -18.31
CA ASN A 41 -21.32 -12.57 -19.09
C ASN A 41 -22.68 -13.04 -18.54
N ILE A 42 -23.67 -12.17 -18.64
CA ILE A 42 -25.08 -12.55 -18.76
C ILE A 42 -25.33 -12.59 -20.27
N SER A 43 -24.52 -13.36 -21.00
CA SER A 43 -24.76 -13.67 -22.41
C SER A 43 -24.17 -15.03 -22.72
N THR A 44 -24.56 -16.02 -21.90
CA THR A 44 -24.58 -17.39 -22.40
C THR A 44 -25.89 -18.03 -21.96
N ASP A 45 -26.70 -18.32 -22.97
CA ASP A 45 -27.62 -19.46 -22.99
C ASP A 45 -29.09 -19.28 -22.59
N ILE A 46 -29.69 -18.10 -22.85
CA ILE A 46 -31.16 -17.98 -23.03
C ILE A 46 -31.50 -18.15 -24.53
N ARG A 47 -30.83 -19.07 -25.23
CA ARG A 47 -31.20 -19.38 -26.60
C ARG A 47 -30.83 -20.82 -26.95
N ARG A 48 -31.85 -21.66 -26.77
CA ARG A 48 -32.03 -23.04 -27.27
C ARG A 48 -31.61 -24.10 -26.26
N HIS A 49 -32.58 -24.60 -25.49
CA HIS A 49 -32.96 -26.02 -25.54
C HIS A 49 -34.32 -26.20 -24.85
N THR A 50 -35.40 -26.06 -25.62
CA THR A 50 -36.34 -27.18 -25.89
C THR A 50 -36.96 -27.77 -24.61
N SER A 51 -38.06 -27.18 -24.15
CA SER A 51 -39.04 -27.90 -23.33
C SER A 51 -39.78 -28.89 -24.24
N VAL A 52 -39.23 -30.09 -24.38
CA VAL A 52 -39.99 -31.26 -24.83
C VAL A 52 -40.14 -32.13 -23.60
N ASP A 53 -41.37 -32.14 -23.11
CA ASP A 53 -41.87 -33.11 -22.16
C ASP A 53 -41.83 -34.52 -22.78
N GLU A 54 -41.75 -35.51 -21.90
CA GLU A 54 -42.09 -36.91 -22.15
C GLU A 54 -41.13 -37.75 -23.01
N ALA A 55 -40.21 -38.45 -22.33
CA ALA A 55 -40.15 -39.91 -22.36
C ALA A 55 -38.95 -40.43 -21.53
N THR A 56 -39.27 -41.00 -20.37
CA THR A 56 -38.84 -42.34 -19.94
C THR A 56 -37.46 -42.80 -20.45
N ASN A 57 -36.43 -42.79 -19.58
CA ASN A 57 -35.66 -43.99 -19.19
C ASN A 57 -34.27 -43.67 -18.57
N ARG A 58 -34.13 -44.10 -17.31
CA ARG A 58 -33.05 -45.01 -16.86
C ARG A 58 -31.61 -44.51 -17.00
N GLY A 59 -31.15 -43.75 -16.01
CA GLY A 59 -29.73 -43.46 -15.81
C GLY A 59 -29.44 -43.05 -14.38
N ARG A 60 -29.18 -44.04 -13.52
CA ARG A 60 -28.64 -43.84 -12.17
C ARG A 60 -27.26 -43.17 -12.29
N LEU A 61 -27.21 -41.86 -12.18
CA LEU A 61 -25.96 -41.15 -11.89
C LEU A 61 -26.19 -40.24 -10.69
N VAL A 62 -25.72 -40.74 -9.56
CA VAL A 62 -25.58 -40.04 -8.28
C VAL A 62 -25.06 -38.63 -8.55
N LEU A 63 -25.89 -37.61 -8.28
CA LEU A 63 -25.42 -36.24 -8.22
C LEU A 63 -24.53 -36.15 -6.98
N LYS A 64 -23.22 -36.30 -7.19
CA LYS A 64 -22.18 -35.99 -6.22
C LYS A 64 -22.50 -34.62 -5.65
N VAL A 65 -22.75 -34.58 -4.34
CA VAL A 65 -22.68 -33.38 -3.51
C VAL A 65 -21.41 -32.64 -3.93
N LYS A 66 -21.55 -31.56 -4.71
CA LYS A 66 -20.44 -30.64 -4.95
C LYS A 66 -20.23 -29.97 -3.60
N SER A 67 -19.21 -30.46 -2.90
CA SER A 67 -18.69 -29.87 -1.68
C SER A 67 -18.45 -28.40 -1.93
N ASP A 68 -19.09 -27.61 -1.09
CA ASP A 68 -18.72 -26.26 -0.70
C ASP A 68 -17.18 -26.10 -0.72
N MET A 69 -16.66 -25.52 -1.80
CA MET A 69 -15.36 -24.89 -1.77
C MET A 69 -15.67 -23.42 -1.59
N SER A 70 -15.78 -23.08 -0.31
CA SER A 70 -15.63 -21.74 0.23
C SER A 70 -14.86 -20.87 -0.77
N ASP A 71 -15.56 -19.88 -1.31
CA ASP A 71 -14.95 -18.69 -1.88
C ASP A 71 -14.08 -18.13 -0.75
N THR A 72 -12.82 -18.55 -0.72
CA THR A 72 -11.85 -18.09 0.25
C THR A 72 -11.76 -16.62 -0.04
N HIS A 73 -12.47 -15.84 0.78
CA HIS A 73 -12.36 -14.40 0.90
C HIS A 73 -10.89 -14.02 0.78
N HIS A 74 -10.46 -13.71 -0.43
CA HIS A 74 -9.15 -13.15 -0.67
C HIS A 74 -9.30 -11.66 -0.38
N ASN A 75 -9.56 -11.37 0.89
CA ASN A 75 -9.45 -10.04 1.46
C ASN A 75 -7.96 -9.74 1.62
N GLY A 76 -7.22 -9.72 0.50
CA GLY A 76 -5.97 -9.00 0.49
C GLY A 76 -6.36 -7.55 0.67
N GLU A 77 -6.06 -6.95 1.82
CA GLU A 77 -6.30 -5.52 2.06
C GLU A 77 -5.76 -4.74 0.86
N GLU A 78 -6.69 -4.28 0.02
CA GLU A 78 -6.39 -3.35 -1.04
C GLU A 78 -6.08 -2.03 -0.35
N ILE A 79 -4.92 -1.45 -0.66
CA ILE A 79 -4.52 -0.20 -0.04
C ILE A 79 -5.52 0.86 -0.49
N SER A 80 -6.29 1.38 0.47
CA SER A 80 -7.22 2.46 0.21
C SER A 80 -6.48 3.70 -0.30
N ALA A 81 -7.12 4.44 -1.20
CA ALA A 81 -6.61 5.72 -1.68
C ALA A 81 -6.29 6.69 -0.51
N ASP A 82 -7.05 6.62 0.59
CA ASP A 82 -6.83 7.42 1.79
C ASP A 82 -5.52 7.03 2.52
N THR A 83 -5.25 5.73 2.62
CA THR A 83 -4.00 5.21 3.19
C THR A 83 -2.78 5.67 2.37
N TYR A 84 -2.87 5.59 1.05
CA TYR A 84 -1.80 6.07 0.16
C TYR A 84 -1.61 7.59 0.24
N ALA A 85 -2.70 8.37 0.30
CA ALA A 85 -2.62 9.81 0.49
C ALA A 85 -1.97 10.19 1.82
N THR A 86 -2.28 9.46 2.89
CA THR A 86 -1.66 9.62 4.22
C THR A 86 -0.16 9.35 4.18
N LEU A 87 0.26 8.26 3.52
CA LEU A 87 1.67 7.92 3.32
C LEU A 87 2.45 9.06 2.64
N ARG A 88 1.88 9.63 1.57
CA ARG A 88 2.48 10.75 0.82
C ARG A 88 2.61 12.01 1.66
N ARG A 89 1.63 12.32 2.51
CA ARG A 89 1.71 13.46 3.44
C ARG A 89 2.81 13.27 4.47
N HIS A 90 2.96 12.06 5.02
CA HIS A 90 4.02 11.77 5.99
C HIS A 90 5.42 11.91 5.38
N GLN A 91 5.62 11.43 4.14
CA GLN A 91 6.88 11.60 3.43
C GLN A 91 7.24 13.09 3.26
N PHE A 92 6.28 13.92 2.82
CA PHE A 92 6.47 15.37 2.68
C PHE A 92 6.81 16.05 4.02
N ASN A 93 6.10 15.69 5.09
CA ASN A 93 6.34 16.25 6.42
C ASN A 93 7.75 15.92 6.94
N LEU A 94 8.25 14.72 6.66
CA LEU A 94 9.60 14.29 7.05
C LEU A 94 10.69 15.05 6.28
N GLU A 95 10.51 15.25 4.98
CA GLU A 95 11.41 16.05 4.15
C GLU A 95 11.50 17.50 4.68
N SER A 96 10.34 18.12 4.91
CA SER A 96 10.25 19.46 5.51
C SER A 96 10.90 19.54 6.89
N LEU A 97 10.75 18.49 7.72
CA LEU A 97 11.37 18.43 9.04
C LEU A 97 12.90 18.35 8.95
N GLY A 98 13.43 17.55 8.02
CA GLY A 98 14.86 17.47 7.73
C GLY A 98 15.45 18.85 7.40
N ASP A 99 14.83 19.58 6.47
CA ASP A 99 15.27 20.93 6.07
C ASP A 99 15.26 21.94 7.22
N ARG A 100 14.30 21.80 8.14
CA ARG A 100 14.20 22.66 9.32
C ARG A 100 15.29 22.34 10.33
N LEU A 101 15.57 21.06 10.56
CA LEU A 101 16.64 20.62 11.45
C LEU A 101 18.01 21.06 10.93
N GLN A 102 18.27 20.93 9.62
CA GLN A 102 19.52 21.38 9.03
C GLN A 102 19.73 22.90 9.21
N ARG A 103 18.66 23.69 9.03
CA ARG A 103 18.70 25.14 9.27
C ARG A 103 19.01 25.49 10.72
N MET A 104 18.45 24.74 11.67
CA MET A 104 18.75 24.91 13.09
C MET A 104 20.22 24.59 13.39
N GLU A 105 20.73 23.47 12.88
CA GLU A 105 22.14 23.07 13.05
C GLU A 105 23.10 24.15 12.55
N ASN A 106 22.87 24.67 11.34
CA ASN A 106 23.69 25.74 10.75
C ASN A 106 23.64 27.03 11.58
N THR A 107 22.45 27.39 12.08
CA THR A 107 22.28 28.56 12.94
C THR A 107 23.05 28.41 14.25
N THR A 108 22.94 27.24 14.89
CA THR A 108 23.68 26.94 16.12
C THR A 108 25.19 26.91 15.89
N ALA A 109 25.65 26.36 14.77
CA ALA A 109 27.06 26.38 14.39
C ALA A 109 27.61 27.81 14.25
N THR A 110 26.87 28.67 13.54
CA THR A 110 27.24 30.09 13.33
C THR A 110 27.28 30.88 14.64
N MET A 111 26.29 30.67 15.50
CA MET A 111 26.27 31.33 16.83
C MET A 111 27.46 30.89 17.68
N LYS A 112 27.78 29.59 17.67
CA LYS A 112 28.93 29.05 18.42
C LYS A 112 30.24 29.64 17.92
N GLU A 113 30.44 29.72 16.61
CA GLU A 113 31.62 30.34 15.98
C GLU A 113 31.80 31.80 16.44
N LYS A 114 30.75 32.63 16.30
CA LYS A 114 30.78 34.04 16.74
C LYS A 114 31.08 34.22 18.22
N CYS A 115 30.50 33.37 19.09
CA CYS A 115 30.81 33.39 20.51
C CYS A 115 32.28 33.06 20.78
N THR A 116 32.86 32.08 20.08
CA THR A 116 34.27 31.71 20.26
C THR A 116 35.25 32.75 19.74
N GLU A 117 34.89 33.53 18.71
CA GLU A 117 35.70 34.64 18.21
C GLU A 117 35.71 35.82 19.18
N GLY A 118 34.56 36.16 19.77
CA GLY A 118 34.45 37.23 20.76
C GLY A 118 35.23 36.96 22.06
N MET A 119 35.50 35.69 22.38
CA MET A 119 36.32 35.30 23.55
C MET A 119 37.83 35.33 23.29
N LYS A 120 38.27 35.55 22.04
CA LYS A 120 39.70 35.61 21.67
C LYS A 120 40.26 37.03 21.57
N GLN A 121 39.43 38.07 21.81
CA GLN A 121 39.85 39.47 21.92
C GLN A 121 40.04 39.86 23.39
#